data_AF-A0A952C932-F1
#
_entry.id   AF-A0A952C932-F1
#
_cell.length_a   1.000
_cell.length_b   1.000
_cell.length_c   1.000
_cell.angle_alpha   90.00
_cell.angle_beta   90.00
_cell.angle_gamma   90.00
#
_symmetry.space_group_name_H-M   'P 1'
#
loop_
_entity.id
_entity.type
_entity.pdbx_description
1 polymer ?
#
loop_
_entity_poly.entity_id
_entity_poly.type
_entity_poly.pdbx_seq_one_letter_code
_entity_poly.pdbx_strand_id
1 'polypeptide(L)'
;GMGGSAGLESPSVASGAAVGSNLGRLFGLKYREVTLLLACGGAAGISGAFDSPVAGMLFAVEVLLPTFSIPAITPLLISSAVASVVSWMVYNKPLFVYVTDSWTTDGFWIYVLFGIASGLYTVYYAFTNEWIHKRLSRIGDYRVKILIGGICLGALIAIFPALYGEGYINIQPLLDGHYPSLLTNSMFAGYRQYTWVLILFAVLTLVGKTVASAVTMGSGGNGGMFGPSVVIGALMGFIFAFALNQTGFFHLNVTHFIVVGMAASISGVMHAPLTGIFLSAEITGSYVLMVPLMVVSAIAYFINKGIRKYSIYTKPIALQGGMEVDENQDTGILSRIKLRHVMDKDFVVLHPDDTPEKRREDIIHSDRTVFPVVSGAGKLIGTLSIDVLLEALLENGGIHAHRPLSEFVQPVTNFTRINTPMREVMQHMDKLERHILPVTDLEGKYLGFVTKDAIFTNYRRLLSRGKNSL
;
A
#
# COMPACT_ATOMS: atom_id res chain seq x y z
N GLY A 1 -26.92 -8.18 -2.55
CA GLY A 1 -28.22 -8.10 -3.24
C GLY A 1 -28.47 -9.33 -4.10
N MET A 2 -27.98 -9.34 -5.34
CA MET A 2 -28.26 -10.40 -6.33
C MET A 2 -27.32 -11.62 -6.26
N GLY A 3 -26.80 -11.97 -5.07
CA GLY A 3 -25.96 -13.17 -4.89
C GLY A 3 -24.51 -13.10 -5.37
N GLY A 4 -24.00 -11.90 -5.69
CA GLY A 4 -22.58 -11.65 -6.02
C GLY A 4 -21.60 -12.31 -5.06
N SER A 5 -20.53 -12.93 -5.57
CA SER A 5 -19.49 -13.55 -4.74
C SER A 5 -18.54 -12.49 -4.19
N ALA A 6 -19.05 -11.55 -3.42
CA ALA A 6 -18.31 -10.45 -2.82
C ALA A 6 -18.73 -10.28 -1.36
N GLY A 7 -17.81 -9.76 -0.56
CA GLY A 7 -18.03 -9.44 0.84
C GLY A 7 -18.73 -8.10 1.04
N LEU A 8 -19.53 -7.96 2.09
CA LEU A 8 -20.22 -6.72 2.44
C LEU A 8 -19.35 -5.79 3.31
N GLU A 9 -18.15 -6.22 3.68
CA GLU A 9 -17.28 -5.51 4.61
C GLU A 9 -16.76 -4.20 4.01
N SER A 10 -16.37 -4.19 2.73
CA SER A 10 -15.86 -2.96 2.09
C SER A 10 -16.94 -1.86 2.03
N PRO A 11 -18.20 -2.15 1.65
CA PRO A 11 -19.30 -1.20 1.82
C PRO A 11 -19.52 -0.75 3.27
N SER A 12 -19.42 -1.64 4.26
CA SER A 12 -19.55 -1.30 5.69
C SER A 12 -18.45 -0.36 6.15
N VAL A 13 -17.19 -0.64 5.78
CA VAL A 13 -16.03 0.22 6.05
C VAL A 13 -16.20 1.58 5.38
N ALA A 14 -16.58 1.62 4.10
CA ALA A 14 -16.76 2.87 3.37
C ALA A 14 -17.88 3.72 3.98
N SER A 15 -18.98 3.08 4.41
CA SER A 15 -20.09 3.77 5.06
C SER A 15 -19.69 4.33 6.42
N GLY A 16 -19.02 3.53 7.25
CA GLY A 16 -18.48 3.99 8.54
C GLY A 16 -17.47 5.12 8.38
N ALA A 17 -16.53 4.97 7.43
CA ALA A 17 -15.54 5.98 7.07
C ALA A 17 -16.20 7.29 6.60
N ALA A 18 -17.28 7.22 5.83
CA ALA A 18 -18.04 8.39 5.40
C ALA A 18 -18.70 9.10 6.59
N VAL A 19 -19.28 8.36 7.54
CA VAL A 19 -19.84 8.94 8.78
C VAL A 19 -18.74 9.64 9.58
N GLY A 20 -17.60 8.99 9.81
CA GLY A 20 -16.47 9.57 10.52
C GLY A 20 -15.92 10.83 9.85
N SER A 21 -15.76 10.79 8.52
CA SER A 21 -15.31 11.95 7.73
C SER A 21 -16.30 13.11 7.77
N ASN A 22 -17.60 12.83 7.69
CA ASN A 22 -18.64 13.85 7.76
C ASN A 22 -18.68 14.53 9.13
N LEU A 23 -18.57 13.75 10.22
CA LEU A 23 -18.47 14.31 11.57
C LEU A 23 -17.24 15.20 11.72
N GLY A 24 -16.07 14.72 11.27
CA GLY A 24 -14.85 15.53 11.33
C GLY A 24 -14.96 16.85 10.57
N ARG A 25 -15.58 16.83 9.38
CA ARG A 25 -15.84 18.04 8.59
C ARG A 25 -16.88 18.96 9.23
N LEU A 26 -17.93 18.39 9.81
CA LEU A 26 -18.98 19.15 10.52
C LEU A 26 -18.40 19.93 11.70
N PHE A 27 -17.46 19.33 12.44
CA PHE A 27 -16.76 19.99 13.55
C PHE A 27 -15.59 20.88 13.13
N GLY A 28 -15.33 21.04 11.82
CA GLY A 28 -14.26 21.89 11.32
C GLY A 28 -12.84 21.42 11.70
N LEU A 29 -12.66 20.11 11.91
CA LEU A 29 -11.39 19.54 12.36
C LEU A 29 -10.31 19.58 11.27
N LYS A 30 -9.04 19.49 11.69
CA LYS A 30 -7.90 19.46 10.76
C LYS A 30 -7.86 18.14 10.00
N TYR A 31 -7.16 18.13 8.86
CA TYR A 31 -7.04 16.96 7.99
C TYR A 31 -6.62 15.67 8.74
N ARG A 32 -5.65 15.74 9.66
CA ARG A 32 -5.19 14.59 10.46
C ARG A 32 -6.31 14.02 11.35
N GLU A 33 -7.10 14.89 11.97
CA GLU A 33 -8.21 14.53 12.85
C GLU A 33 -9.39 13.96 12.05
N VAL A 34 -9.70 14.55 10.90
CA VAL A 34 -10.71 14.01 9.96
C VAL A 34 -10.29 12.62 9.46
N THR A 35 -9.01 12.43 9.14
CA THR A 35 -8.47 11.13 8.72
C THR A 35 -8.55 10.10 9.85
N LEU A 36 -8.29 10.51 11.09
CA LEU A 36 -8.46 9.64 12.25
C LEU A 36 -9.92 9.24 12.48
N LEU A 37 -10.87 10.18 12.39
CA LEU A 37 -12.30 9.87 12.53
C LEU A 37 -12.81 8.99 11.38
N LEU A 38 -12.30 9.20 10.15
CA LEU A 38 -12.55 8.31 9.02
C LEU A 38 -12.08 6.89 9.35
N ALA A 39 -10.87 6.74 9.91
CA ALA A 39 -10.35 5.44 10.33
C ALA A 39 -11.16 4.83 11.49
N CYS A 40 -11.60 5.62 12.47
CA CYS A 40 -12.51 5.18 13.56
C CYS A 40 -13.84 4.65 13.01
N GLY A 41 -14.42 5.34 12.03
CA GLY A 41 -15.62 4.90 11.35
C GLY A 41 -15.42 3.60 10.56
N GLY A 42 -14.30 3.47 9.85
CA GLY A 42 -13.92 2.23 9.17
C GLY A 42 -13.70 1.06 10.13
N ALA A 43 -13.01 1.30 11.26
CA ALA A 43 -12.77 0.33 12.32
C ALA A 43 -14.08 -0.16 12.96
N ALA A 44 -15.01 0.76 13.22
CA ALA A 44 -16.36 0.45 13.69
C ALA A 44 -17.14 -0.39 12.67
N GLY A 45 -16.98 -0.10 11.37
CA GLY A 45 -17.59 -0.87 10.29
C GLY A 45 -17.14 -2.34 10.26
N ILE A 46 -15.84 -2.61 10.41
CA ILE A 46 -15.31 -3.98 10.54
C ILE A 46 -15.77 -4.63 11.85
N SER A 47 -15.62 -3.92 12.97
CA SER A 47 -15.93 -4.45 14.30
C SER A 47 -17.41 -4.83 14.41
N GLY A 48 -18.30 -3.99 13.88
CA GLY A 48 -19.74 -4.26 13.86
C GLY A 48 -20.11 -5.42 12.92
N ALA A 49 -19.38 -5.61 11.81
CA ALA A 49 -19.65 -6.68 10.86
C ALA A 49 -19.21 -8.07 11.37
N PHE A 50 -18.13 -8.13 12.15
CA PHE A 50 -17.51 -9.38 12.58
C PHE A 50 -17.60 -9.66 14.08
N ASP A 51 -18.11 -8.71 14.87
CA ASP A 51 -18.01 -8.73 16.33
C ASP A 51 -16.56 -8.87 16.82
N SER A 52 -15.65 -8.15 16.16
CA SER A 52 -14.20 -8.32 16.27
C SER A 52 -13.50 -6.97 16.47
N PRO A 53 -13.50 -6.44 17.72
CA PRO A 53 -13.08 -5.08 17.99
C PRO A 53 -11.57 -4.87 17.80
N VAL A 54 -10.75 -5.83 18.21
CA VAL A 54 -9.29 -5.71 18.08
C VAL A 54 -8.91 -5.78 16.60
N ALA A 55 -9.50 -6.71 15.85
CA ALA A 55 -9.25 -6.81 14.41
C ALA A 55 -9.72 -5.58 13.64
N GLY A 56 -10.86 -4.99 13.99
CA GLY A 56 -11.34 -3.76 13.35
C GLY A 56 -10.40 -2.58 13.56
N MET A 57 -9.83 -2.44 14.77
CA MET A 57 -8.81 -1.43 15.04
C MET A 57 -7.52 -1.69 14.25
N LEU A 58 -7.04 -2.92 14.24
CA LEU A 58 -5.83 -3.30 13.50
C LEU A 58 -5.99 -3.14 11.99
N PHE A 59 -7.18 -3.44 11.45
CA PHE A 59 -7.50 -3.18 10.05
C PHE A 59 -7.39 -1.70 9.70
N ALA A 60 -7.92 -0.82 10.55
CA ALA A 60 -7.81 0.61 10.32
C ALA A 60 -6.34 1.08 10.36
N VAL A 61 -5.53 0.50 11.25
CA VAL A 61 -4.09 0.78 11.34
C VAL A 61 -3.30 0.26 10.13
N GLU A 62 -3.48 -0.99 9.73
CA GLU A 62 -2.69 -1.65 8.67
C GLU A 62 -3.15 -1.28 7.26
N VAL A 63 -4.44 -1.00 7.07
CA VAL A 63 -5.04 -0.87 5.72
C VAL A 63 -5.52 0.55 5.42
N LEU A 64 -6.06 1.29 6.40
CA LEU A 64 -6.66 2.61 6.14
C LEU A 64 -5.71 3.77 6.42
N LEU A 65 -4.93 3.69 7.49
CA LEU A 65 -4.07 4.79 7.92
C LEU A 65 -2.74 4.79 7.15
N PRO A 66 -2.31 5.94 6.61
CA PRO A 66 -1.02 6.05 5.92
C PRO A 66 0.19 5.90 6.84
N THR A 67 0.03 6.24 8.12
CA THR A 67 1.11 6.23 9.11
C THR A 67 0.59 5.76 10.45
N PHE A 68 1.32 4.84 11.08
CA PHE A 68 1.04 4.40 12.44
C PHE A 68 1.39 5.48 13.45
N SER A 69 0.47 5.74 14.39
CA SER A 69 0.67 6.69 15.48
C SER A 69 0.04 6.14 16.75
N ILE A 70 0.81 6.05 17.84
CA ILE A 70 0.35 5.49 19.12
C ILE A 70 -0.90 6.23 19.65
N PRO A 71 -0.96 7.59 19.62
CA PRO A 71 -2.17 8.32 19.99
C PRO A 71 -3.45 7.96 19.20
N ALA A 72 -3.32 7.41 17.99
CA ALA A 72 -4.48 6.99 17.19
C ALA A 72 -5.12 5.69 17.70
N ILE A 73 -4.40 4.88 18.48
CA ILE A 73 -4.88 3.56 18.93
C ILE A 73 -6.08 3.69 19.87
N THR A 74 -6.02 4.58 20.86
CA THR A 74 -7.08 4.77 21.85
C THR A 74 -8.44 5.09 21.22
N PRO A 75 -8.59 6.11 20.35
CA PRO A 75 -9.87 6.40 19.72
C PRO A 75 -10.34 5.29 18.76
N LEU A 76 -9.42 4.59 18.08
CA LEU A 76 -9.78 3.43 17.26
C LEU A 76 -10.35 2.30 18.12
N LEU A 77 -9.67 1.96 19.22
CA LEU A 77 -10.13 0.93 20.17
C LEU A 77 -11.52 1.24 20.73
N ILE A 78 -11.75 2.49 21.18
CA ILE A 78 -13.04 2.90 21.73
C ILE A 78 -14.14 2.77 20.66
N SER A 79 -13.88 3.27 19.45
CA SER A 79 -14.83 3.20 18.33
C SER A 79 -15.18 1.75 17.99
N SER A 80 -14.18 0.88 17.85
CA SER A 80 -14.36 -0.55 17.59
C SER A 80 -15.12 -1.26 18.70
N ALA A 81 -14.75 -1.05 19.96
CA ALA A 81 -15.39 -1.70 21.11
C ALA A 81 -16.87 -1.30 21.23
N VAL A 82 -17.19 -0.02 21.05
CA VAL A 82 -18.59 0.46 21.08
C VAL A 82 -19.38 -0.17 19.92
N ALA A 83 -18.78 -0.27 18.72
CA ALA A 83 -19.43 -0.91 17.58
C ALA A 83 -19.74 -2.40 17.83
N SER A 84 -18.82 -3.15 18.43
CA SER A 84 -19.06 -4.54 18.84
C SER A 84 -20.18 -4.66 19.88
N VAL A 85 -20.19 -3.80 20.91
CA VAL A 85 -21.28 -3.78 21.92
C VAL A 85 -22.64 -3.51 21.27
N VAL A 86 -22.71 -2.53 20.36
CA VAL A 86 -23.95 -2.24 19.62
C VAL A 86 -24.34 -3.40 18.72
N SER A 87 -23.38 -4.03 18.04
CA SER A 87 -23.64 -5.22 17.21
C SER A 87 -24.25 -6.34 18.05
N TRP A 88 -23.69 -6.61 19.23
CA TRP A 88 -24.18 -7.64 20.14
C TRP A 88 -25.60 -7.36 20.68
N MET A 89 -25.93 -6.08 20.95
CA MET A 89 -27.28 -5.68 21.34
C MET A 89 -28.33 -5.92 20.24
N VAL A 90 -27.93 -5.83 18.96
CA VAL A 90 -28.83 -6.02 17.81
C VAL A 90 -28.85 -7.48 17.34
N TYR A 91 -27.68 -8.12 17.28
CA TYR A 91 -27.43 -9.48 16.82
C TYR A 91 -26.65 -10.25 17.89
N ASN A 92 -27.36 -10.98 18.75
CA ASN A 92 -26.78 -11.73 19.86
C ASN A 92 -26.27 -13.13 19.43
N LYS A 93 -25.43 -13.21 18.38
CA LYS A 93 -24.79 -14.47 17.94
C LYS A 93 -23.41 -14.21 17.33
N PRO A 94 -22.36 -14.95 17.73
CA PRO A 94 -21.06 -14.88 17.08
C PRO A 94 -21.12 -15.45 15.67
N LEU A 95 -20.19 -15.00 14.81
CA LEU A 95 -20.16 -15.43 13.40
C LEU A 95 -19.77 -16.91 13.25
N PHE A 96 -18.85 -17.41 14.09
CA PHE A 96 -18.47 -18.82 14.14
C PHE A 96 -18.43 -19.38 15.58
N VAL A 97 -18.48 -20.71 15.71
CA VAL A 97 -18.38 -21.42 17.00
C VAL A 97 -16.93 -21.45 17.51
N TYR A 98 -16.79 -21.39 18.85
CA TYR A 98 -15.50 -21.39 19.55
C TYR A 98 -14.70 -22.67 19.35
N VAL A 99 -13.44 -22.53 18.94
CA VAL A 99 -12.47 -23.65 18.90
C VAL A 99 -11.69 -23.67 20.20
N THR A 100 -11.96 -24.68 21.03
CA THR A 100 -11.44 -24.79 22.40
C THR A 100 -10.23 -25.71 22.56
N ASP A 101 -9.94 -26.54 21.55
CA ASP A 101 -8.89 -27.54 21.64
C ASP A 101 -7.49 -26.92 21.49
N SER A 102 -6.53 -27.43 22.25
CA SER A 102 -5.14 -26.99 22.16
C SER A 102 -4.44 -27.55 20.92
N TRP A 103 -3.49 -26.80 20.37
CA TRP A 103 -2.62 -27.30 19.30
C TRP A 103 -1.43 -28.05 19.89
N THR A 104 -0.96 -29.07 19.18
CA THR A 104 0.23 -29.85 19.54
C THR A 104 1.46 -29.31 18.82
N THR A 105 2.58 -29.24 19.54
CA THR A 105 3.87 -28.76 19.00
C THR A 105 4.42 -29.64 17.89
N ASP A 106 4.10 -30.93 17.91
CA ASP A 106 4.59 -31.91 16.93
C ASP A 106 4.10 -31.61 15.50
N GLY A 107 3.00 -30.85 15.37
CA GLY A 107 2.45 -30.41 14.09
C GLY A 107 3.05 -29.11 13.54
N PHE A 108 4.01 -28.47 14.22
CA PHE A 108 4.51 -27.14 13.85
C PHE A 108 4.97 -27.03 12.39
N TRP A 109 5.76 -27.99 11.92
CA TRP A 109 6.28 -28.00 10.55
C TRP A 109 5.18 -28.13 9.49
N ILE A 110 4.06 -28.77 9.84
CA ILE A 110 2.91 -28.92 8.95
C ILE A 110 2.20 -27.57 8.79
N TYR A 111 2.11 -26.76 9.86
CA TYR A 111 1.65 -25.37 9.75
C TYR A 111 2.58 -24.52 8.89
N VAL A 112 3.90 -24.67 9.00
CA VAL A 112 4.86 -23.97 8.14
C VAL A 112 4.64 -24.33 6.66
N LEU A 113 4.53 -25.62 6.35
CA LEU A 113 4.24 -26.09 4.99
C LEU A 113 2.92 -25.54 4.46
N PHE A 114 1.89 -25.52 5.30
CA PHE A 114 0.60 -24.91 4.97
C PHE A 114 0.71 -23.39 4.75
N GLY A 115 1.53 -22.69 5.53
CA GLY A 115 1.85 -21.26 5.34
C GLY A 115 2.48 -20.99 3.96
N ILE A 116 3.36 -21.87 3.50
CA ILE A 116 3.97 -21.76 2.17
C ILE A 116 2.90 -21.98 1.08
N ALA A 117 2.11 -23.06 1.21
CA ALA A 117 1.06 -23.38 0.25
C ALA A 117 0.00 -22.27 0.16
N SER A 118 -0.44 -21.73 1.31
CA SER A 118 -1.36 -20.59 1.39
C SER A 118 -0.75 -19.32 0.82
N GLY A 119 0.50 -18.99 1.15
CA GLY A 119 1.22 -17.86 0.54
C GLY A 119 1.23 -17.91 -0.98
N LEU A 120 1.62 -19.06 -1.56
CA LEU A 120 1.61 -19.25 -3.02
C LEU A 120 0.22 -19.13 -3.62
N TYR A 121 -0.81 -19.65 -2.95
CA TYR A 121 -2.18 -19.52 -3.42
C TYR A 121 -2.68 -18.08 -3.38
N THR A 122 -2.34 -17.28 -2.35
CA THR A 122 -2.74 -15.86 -2.32
C THR A 122 -2.13 -15.06 -3.47
N VAL A 123 -0.95 -15.46 -3.94
CA VAL A 123 -0.31 -14.90 -5.15
C VAL A 123 -1.12 -15.28 -6.40
N TYR A 124 -1.48 -16.55 -6.55
CA TYR A 124 -2.37 -17.02 -7.62
C TYR A 124 -3.72 -16.28 -7.61
N TYR A 125 -4.31 -16.09 -6.43
CA TYR A 125 -5.56 -15.34 -6.24
C TYR A 125 -5.42 -13.90 -6.74
N ALA A 126 -4.35 -13.20 -6.35
CA ALA A 126 -4.12 -11.83 -6.76
C ALA A 126 -3.89 -11.70 -8.27
N PHE A 127 -3.12 -12.61 -8.88
CA PHE A 127 -2.89 -12.62 -10.33
C PHE A 127 -4.18 -12.89 -11.11
N THR A 128 -4.97 -13.88 -10.68
CA THR A 128 -6.21 -14.25 -11.34
C THR A 128 -7.22 -13.10 -11.29
N ASN A 129 -7.34 -12.44 -10.13
CA ASN A 129 -8.18 -11.26 -9.97
C ASN A 129 -7.80 -10.13 -10.93
N GLU A 130 -6.52 -9.79 -10.99
CA GLU A 130 -6.03 -8.74 -11.89
C GLU A 130 -6.24 -9.10 -13.36
N TRP A 131 -5.97 -10.35 -13.72
CA TRP A 131 -6.14 -10.83 -15.08
C TRP A 131 -7.61 -10.75 -15.54
N ILE A 132 -8.55 -11.25 -14.73
CA ILE A 132 -9.98 -11.17 -15.00
C ILE A 132 -10.44 -9.71 -15.06
N HIS A 133 -10.04 -8.89 -14.09
CA HIS A 133 -10.41 -7.47 -14.06
C HIS A 133 -9.91 -6.74 -15.32
N LYS A 134 -8.67 -6.98 -15.75
CA LYS A 134 -8.10 -6.40 -16.97
C LYS A 134 -8.79 -6.89 -18.25
N ARG A 135 -9.29 -8.13 -18.27
CA ARG A 135 -10.05 -8.66 -19.41
C ARG A 135 -11.44 -8.03 -19.49
N LEU A 136 -12.14 -7.95 -18.36
CA LEU A 136 -13.47 -7.34 -18.28
C LEU A 136 -13.42 -5.82 -18.48
N SER A 137 -12.34 -5.13 -18.08
CA SER A 137 -12.20 -3.69 -18.28
C SER A 137 -11.99 -3.28 -19.75
N ARG A 138 -11.60 -4.20 -20.63
CA ARG A 138 -11.52 -3.96 -22.09
C ARG A 138 -12.89 -3.89 -22.76
N ILE A 139 -13.94 -4.34 -22.07
CA ILE A 139 -15.31 -4.28 -22.58
C ILE A 139 -15.83 -2.87 -22.32
N GLY A 140 -15.94 -2.06 -23.38
CA GLY A 140 -16.33 -0.65 -23.28
C GLY A 140 -17.79 -0.43 -22.87
N ASP A 141 -18.70 -1.33 -23.26
CA ASP A 141 -20.12 -1.23 -22.89
C ASP A 141 -20.38 -1.83 -21.51
N TYR A 142 -20.78 -0.99 -20.56
CA TYR A 142 -21.13 -1.36 -19.19
C TYR A 142 -22.27 -2.39 -19.11
N ARG A 143 -23.26 -2.33 -20.01
CA ARG A 143 -24.40 -3.27 -20.00
C ARG A 143 -23.96 -4.67 -20.39
N VAL A 144 -23.15 -4.76 -21.44
CA VAL A 144 -22.57 -6.04 -21.91
C VAL A 144 -21.67 -6.64 -20.83
N LYS A 145 -20.89 -5.80 -20.17
CA LYS A 145 -20.01 -6.20 -19.07
C LYS A 145 -20.79 -6.80 -17.90
N ILE A 146 -21.89 -6.16 -17.46
CA ILE A 146 -22.78 -6.72 -16.43
C ILE A 146 -23.41 -8.02 -16.90
N LEU A 147 -23.90 -8.09 -18.15
CA LEU A 147 -24.56 -9.27 -18.68
C LEU A 147 -23.62 -10.49 -18.68
N ILE A 148 -22.39 -10.32 -19.18
CA ILE A 148 -21.36 -11.36 -19.19
C ILE A 148 -21.02 -11.79 -17.76
N GLY A 149 -20.83 -10.81 -16.86
CA GLY A 149 -20.55 -11.07 -15.46
C GLY A 149 -21.67 -11.86 -14.78
N GLY A 150 -22.92 -11.44 -14.98
CA GLY A 150 -24.11 -12.06 -14.42
C GLY A 150 -24.35 -13.47 -14.94
N ILE A 151 -24.21 -13.70 -16.25
CA ILE A 151 -24.34 -15.03 -16.85
C ILE A 151 -23.23 -15.96 -16.34
N CYS A 152 -21.98 -15.50 -16.34
CA CYS A 152 -20.84 -16.29 -15.86
C CYS A 152 -21.00 -16.64 -14.38
N LEU A 153 -21.34 -15.66 -13.54
CA LEU A 153 -21.58 -15.88 -12.12
C LEU A 153 -22.78 -16.80 -11.87
N GLY A 154 -23.90 -16.60 -12.60
CA GLY A 154 -25.09 -17.43 -12.49
C GLY A 154 -24.81 -18.89 -12.85
N ALA A 155 -24.05 -19.13 -13.92
CA ALA A 155 -23.60 -20.46 -14.29
C ALA A 155 -22.68 -21.09 -13.21
N LEU A 156 -21.73 -20.32 -12.68
CA LEU A 156 -20.85 -20.78 -11.61
C LEU A 156 -21.63 -21.14 -10.34
N ILE A 157 -22.59 -20.32 -9.92
CA ILE A 157 -23.42 -20.57 -8.74
C ILE A 157 -24.36 -21.77 -8.97
N ALA A 158 -24.90 -21.94 -10.17
CA ALA A 158 -25.75 -23.09 -10.49
C ALA A 158 -24.99 -24.42 -10.35
N ILE A 159 -23.71 -24.45 -10.74
CA ILE A 159 -22.85 -25.64 -10.62
C ILE A 159 -22.31 -25.78 -9.19
N PHE A 160 -21.90 -24.67 -8.59
CA PHE A 160 -21.29 -24.59 -7.27
C PHE A 160 -22.07 -23.60 -6.38
N PRO A 161 -23.17 -24.05 -5.73
CA PRO A 161 -23.98 -23.20 -4.85
C PRO A 161 -23.18 -22.58 -3.70
N ALA A 162 -22.09 -23.24 -3.28
CA ALA A 162 -21.16 -22.75 -2.27
C ALA A 162 -20.51 -21.39 -2.63
N LEU A 163 -20.55 -20.98 -3.91
CA LEU A 163 -20.03 -19.68 -4.37
C LEU A 163 -20.96 -18.51 -4.05
N TYR A 164 -22.22 -18.78 -3.70
CA TYR A 164 -23.24 -17.75 -3.46
C TYR A 164 -22.85 -16.82 -2.30
N GLY A 165 -22.95 -15.51 -2.54
CA GLY A 165 -22.68 -14.48 -1.53
C GLY A 165 -21.24 -14.49 -1.01
N GLU A 166 -21.08 -14.15 0.27
CA GLU A 166 -19.75 -14.10 0.92
C GLU A 166 -19.13 -15.49 1.02
N GLY A 167 -19.96 -16.49 1.36
CA GLY A 167 -19.59 -17.91 1.46
C GLY A 167 -19.46 -18.43 2.90
N TYR A 168 -19.70 -17.59 3.91
CA TYR A 168 -19.60 -17.97 5.34
C TYR A 168 -20.55 -19.10 5.75
N ILE A 169 -21.71 -19.21 5.08
CA ILE A 169 -22.69 -20.27 5.33
C ILE A 169 -22.11 -21.68 5.14
N ASN A 170 -21.04 -21.81 4.35
CA ASN A 170 -20.35 -23.07 4.13
C ASN A 170 -19.21 -23.30 5.11
N ILE A 171 -18.69 -22.26 5.77
CA ILE A 171 -17.52 -22.39 6.65
C ILE A 171 -17.92 -22.92 8.02
N GLN A 172 -19.03 -22.43 8.59
CA GLN A 172 -19.50 -22.87 9.90
C GLN A 172 -19.74 -24.40 9.95
N PRO A 173 -20.48 -25.02 9.00
CA PRO A 173 -20.62 -26.48 8.98
C PRO A 173 -19.30 -27.25 8.85
N LEU A 174 -18.28 -26.69 8.17
CA LEU A 174 -16.96 -27.32 8.09
C LEU A 174 -16.22 -27.25 9.43
N LEU A 175 -16.35 -26.15 10.17
CA LEU A 175 -15.80 -26.02 11.52
C LEU A 175 -16.49 -27.00 12.50
N ASP A 176 -17.80 -27.23 12.32
CA ASP A 176 -18.60 -28.19 13.09
C ASP A 176 -18.35 -29.66 12.71
N GLY A 177 -17.45 -29.95 11.77
CA GLY A 177 -17.15 -31.31 11.31
C GLY A 177 -18.16 -31.90 10.31
N HIS A 178 -19.18 -31.15 9.91
CA HIS A 178 -20.20 -31.57 8.94
C HIS A 178 -19.71 -31.39 7.49
N TYR A 179 -18.60 -32.04 7.12
CA TYR A 179 -17.95 -31.85 5.81
C TYR A 179 -18.84 -32.07 4.58
N PRO A 180 -19.72 -33.09 4.53
CA PRO A 180 -20.58 -33.32 3.37
C PRO A 180 -21.55 -32.18 3.06
N SER A 181 -21.73 -31.23 4.00
CA SER A 181 -22.55 -30.04 3.82
C SER A 181 -22.10 -29.17 2.64
N LEU A 182 -20.81 -29.22 2.26
CA LEU A 182 -20.27 -28.45 1.14
C LEU A 182 -20.93 -28.82 -0.20
N LEU A 183 -21.41 -30.06 -0.34
CA LEU A 183 -22.12 -30.55 -1.53
C LEU A 183 -23.64 -30.31 -1.43
N THR A 184 -24.11 -29.57 -0.43
CA THR A 184 -25.56 -29.33 -0.27
C THR A 184 -26.09 -28.48 -1.40
N ASN A 185 -27.25 -28.88 -1.93
CA ASN A 185 -27.92 -28.25 -3.08
C ASN A 185 -27.11 -28.25 -4.39
N SER A 186 -25.97 -28.96 -4.46
CA SER A 186 -25.21 -29.13 -5.71
C SER A 186 -25.65 -30.38 -6.45
N MET A 187 -25.36 -30.45 -7.76
CA MET A 187 -25.61 -31.65 -8.56
C MET A 187 -24.82 -32.88 -8.07
N PHE A 188 -23.81 -32.66 -7.23
CA PHE A 188 -22.96 -33.70 -6.64
C PHE A 188 -23.47 -34.19 -5.27
N ALA A 189 -24.64 -33.72 -4.81
CA ALA A 189 -25.21 -34.10 -3.52
C ALA A 189 -25.39 -35.63 -3.34
N GLY A 190 -25.65 -36.38 -4.42
CA GLY A 190 -25.78 -37.85 -4.37
C GLY A 190 -24.47 -38.60 -4.12
N TYR A 191 -23.33 -37.89 -4.20
CA TYR A 191 -21.98 -38.46 -4.02
C TYR A 191 -21.35 -38.09 -2.68
N ARG A 192 -22.13 -37.57 -1.72
CA ARG A 192 -21.65 -37.14 -0.40
C ARG A 192 -20.92 -38.23 0.39
N GLN A 193 -21.22 -39.52 0.15
CA GLN A 193 -20.50 -40.62 0.78
C GLN A 193 -19.05 -40.81 0.28
N TYR A 194 -18.68 -40.23 -0.87
CA TYR A 194 -17.36 -40.41 -1.45
C TYR A 194 -16.43 -39.28 -1.05
N THR A 195 -15.50 -39.58 -0.14
CA THR A 195 -14.50 -38.64 0.39
C THR A 195 -13.70 -37.92 -0.69
N TRP A 196 -13.29 -38.62 -1.75
CA TRP A 196 -12.51 -38.03 -2.84
C TRP A 196 -13.32 -37.00 -3.64
N VAL A 197 -14.64 -37.20 -3.78
CA VAL A 197 -15.54 -36.25 -4.45
C VAL A 197 -15.61 -34.96 -3.65
N LEU A 198 -15.63 -35.08 -2.32
CA LEU A 198 -15.64 -33.93 -1.43
C LEU A 198 -14.37 -33.09 -1.57
N ILE A 199 -13.18 -33.71 -1.59
CA ILE A 199 -11.91 -33.02 -1.81
C ILE A 199 -11.90 -32.33 -3.18
N LEU A 200 -12.29 -33.05 -4.24
CA LEU A 200 -12.35 -32.50 -5.58
C LEU A 200 -13.32 -31.30 -5.66
N PHE A 201 -14.51 -31.44 -5.07
CA PHE A 201 -15.51 -30.37 -5.04
C PHE A 201 -15.01 -29.16 -4.25
N ALA A 202 -14.30 -29.37 -3.14
CA ALA A 202 -13.69 -28.29 -2.36
C ALA A 202 -12.62 -27.55 -3.17
N VAL A 203 -11.75 -28.26 -3.89
CA VAL A 203 -10.74 -27.65 -4.78
C VAL A 203 -11.39 -26.85 -5.91
N LEU A 204 -12.42 -27.41 -6.54
CA LEU A 204 -13.18 -26.70 -7.58
C LEU A 204 -13.90 -25.47 -7.02
N THR A 205 -14.44 -25.56 -5.82
CA THR A 205 -15.08 -24.43 -5.14
C THR A 205 -14.06 -23.35 -4.77
N LEU A 206 -12.86 -23.72 -4.32
CA LEU A 206 -11.76 -22.80 -4.01
C LEU A 206 -11.35 -21.97 -5.24
N VAL A 207 -11.10 -22.65 -6.36
CA VAL A 207 -10.77 -21.99 -7.64
C VAL A 207 -11.98 -21.21 -8.17
N GLY A 208 -13.17 -21.80 -8.10
CA GLY A 208 -14.43 -21.16 -8.50
C GLY A 208 -14.70 -19.88 -7.73
N LYS A 209 -14.42 -19.82 -6.42
CA LYS A 209 -14.60 -18.63 -5.58
C LYS A 209 -13.66 -17.51 -5.98
N THR A 210 -12.44 -17.87 -6.37
CA THR A 210 -11.46 -16.91 -6.89
C THR A 210 -11.97 -16.25 -8.17
N VAL A 211 -12.47 -17.05 -9.11
CA VAL A 211 -13.03 -16.56 -10.39
C VAL A 211 -14.33 -15.79 -10.15
N ALA A 212 -15.25 -16.32 -9.36
CA ALA A 212 -16.55 -15.71 -9.08
C ALA A 212 -16.40 -14.33 -8.42
N SER A 213 -15.48 -14.20 -7.45
CA SER A 213 -15.14 -12.93 -6.81
C SER A 213 -14.56 -11.93 -7.81
N ALA A 214 -13.58 -12.36 -8.60
CA ALA A 214 -12.97 -11.54 -9.63
C ALA A 214 -13.95 -11.07 -10.71
N VAL A 215 -14.88 -11.94 -11.13
CA VAL A 215 -15.93 -11.61 -12.11
C VAL A 215 -16.95 -10.65 -11.49
N THR A 216 -17.36 -10.87 -10.24
CA THR A 216 -18.31 -10.00 -9.53
C THR A 216 -17.78 -8.57 -9.45
N MET A 217 -16.55 -8.41 -8.95
CA MET A 217 -15.90 -7.11 -8.82
C MET A 217 -15.50 -6.54 -10.19
N GLY A 218 -14.98 -7.38 -11.07
CA GLY A 218 -14.56 -7.01 -12.41
C GLY A 218 -15.71 -6.49 -13.27
N SER A 219 -16.93 -7.00 -13.10
CA SER A 219 -18.13 -6.63 -13.88
C SER A 219 -18.85 -5.39 -13.38
N GLY A 220 -18.39 -4.77 -12.28
CA GLY A 220 -18.98 -3.57 -11.69
C GLY A 220 -19.87 -3.82 -10.47
N GLY A 221 -19.79 -5.00 -9.85
CA GLY A 221 -20.42 -5.26 -8.56
C GLY A 221 -19.79 -4.39 -7.45
N ASN A 222 -20.62 -3.93 -6.52
CA ASN A 222 -20.18 -3.20 -5.33
C ASN A 222 -20.04 -4.18 -4.15
N GLY A 223 -18.81 -4.38 -3.69
CA GLY A 223 -18.48 -5.30 -2.61
C GLY A 223 -16.99 -5.28 -2.28
N GLY A 224 -16.58 -6.18 -1.39
CA GLY A 224 -15.21 -6.32 -0.91
C GLY A 224 -14.60 -7.66 -1.27
N MET A 225 -13.27 -7.68 -1.32
CA MET A 225 -12.50 -8.92 -1.47
C MET A 225 -12.27 -9.62 -0.12
N PHE A 226 -12.68 -8.98 0.98
CA PHE A 226 -12.42 -9.43 2.34
C PHE A 226 -13.11 -10.78 2.63
N GLY A 227 -14.44 -10.84 2.53
CA GLY A 227 -15.19 -12.09 2.71
C GLY A 227 -14.72 -13.27 1.83
N PRO A 228 -14.57 -13.10 0.50
CA PRO A 228 -14.01 -14.14 -0.36
C PRO A 228 -12.61 -14.62 0.07
N SER A 229 -11.76 -13.73 0.57
CA SER A 229 -10.41 -14.10 1.03
C SER A 229 -10.47 -15.00 2.26
N VAL A 230 -11.37 -14.70 3.21
CA VAL A 230 -11.61 -15.52 4.40
C VAL A 230 -12.07 -16.93 3.99
N VAL A 231 -13.07 -17.02 3.11
CA VAL A 231 -13.64 -18.30 2.63
C VAL A 231 -12.62 -19.13 1.86
N ILE A 232 -11.84 -18.50 1.00
CA ILE A 232 -10.75 -19.15 0.28
C ILE A 232 -9.72 -19.73 1.26
N GLY A 233 -9.31 -18.95 2.26
CA GLY A 233 -8.40 -19.41 3.30
C GLY A 233 -8.95 -20.60 4.09
N ALA A 234 -10.21 -20.52 4.51
CA ALA A 234 -10.91 -21.61 5.17
C ALA A 234 -10.95 -22.89 4.32
N LEU A 235 -11.30 -22.77 3.04
CA LEU A 235 -11.31 -23.90 2.10
C LEU A 235 -9.92 -24.48 1.88
N MET A 236 -8.88 -23.66 1.79
CA MET A 236 -7.50 -24.14 1.70
C MET A 236 -7.11 -24.98 2.92
N GLY A 237 -7.41 -24.48 4.13
CA GLY A 237 -7.18 -25.19 5.37
C GLY A 237 -7.92 -26.51 5.44
N PHE A 238 -9.20 -26.49 5.08
CA PHE A 238 -10.03 -27.68 4.96
C PHE A 238 -9.42 -28.70 4.00
N ILE A 239 -9.13 -28.31 2.75
CA ILE A 239 -8.57 -29.19 1.73
C ILE A 239 -7.25 -29.80 2.20
N PHE A 240 -6.36 -28.98 2.75
CA PHE A 240 -5.03 -29.41 3.18
C PHE A 240 -5.11 -30.46 4.31
N ALA A 241 -5.80 -30.13 5.41
CA ALA A 241 -5.87 -31.04 6.55
C ALA A 241 -6.73 -32.27 6.26
N PHE A 242 -7.88 -32.09 5.61
CA PHE A 242 -8.77 -33.20 5.31
C PHE A 242 -8.12 -34.18 4.35
N ALA A 243 -7.44 -33.72 3.29
CA ALA A 243 -6.75 -34.60 2.34
C ALA A 243 -5.59 -35.36 3.00
N LEU A 244 -4.79 -34.70 3.84
CA LEU A 244 -3.70 -35.36 4.57
C LEU A 244 -4.22 -36.43 5.53
N ASN A 245 -5.34 -36.17 6.21
CA ASN A 245 -5.97 -37.15 7.10
C ASN A 245 -6.45 -38.41 6.34
N GLN A 246 -6.87 -38.27 5.07
CA GLN A 246 -7.27 -39.43 4.26
C GLN A 246 -6.11 -40.35 3.89
N THR A 247 -4.86 -39.89 4.00
CA THR A 247 -3.69 -40.74 3.74
C THR A 247 -3.44 -41.74 4.87
N GLY A 248 -4.01 -41.52 6.05
CA GLY A 248 -3.78 -42.34 7.25
C GLY A 248 -2.45 -42.10 7.96
N PHE A 249 -1.54 -41.30 7.38
CA PHE A 249 -0.23 -41.00 7.99
C PHE A 249 -0.26 -39.82 8.97
N PHE A 250 -1.27 -38.96 8.86
CA PHE A 250 -1.40 -37.74 9.67
C PHE A 250 -2.75 -37.70 10.37
N HIS A 251 -2.76 -37.12 11.57
CA HIS A 251 -3.97 -36.85 12.35
C HIS A 251 -4.01 -35.36 12.68
N LEU A 252 -4.47 -34.56 11.71
CA LEU A 252 -4.57 -33.11 11.81
C LEU A 252 -5.97 -32.70 12.25
N ASN A 253 -6.05 -31.71 13.13
CA ASN A 253 -7.32 -31.07 13.45
C ASN A 253 -7.74 -30.16 12.28
N VAL A 254 -8.75 -30.58 11.52
CA VAL A 254 -9.23 -29.86 10.32
C VAL A 254 -9.69 -28.45 10.68
N THR A 255 -10.37 -28.29 11.80
CA THR A 255 -10.85 -27.00 12.31
C THR A 255 -9.69 -26.02 12.54
N HIS A 256 -8.57 -26.48 13.11
CA HIS A 256 -7.39 -25.62 13.30
C HIS A 256 -6.85 -25.10 11.96
N PHE A 257 -6.74 -25.97 10.96
CA PHE A 257 -6.25 -25.60 9.63
C PHE A 257 -7.21 -24.66 8.90
N ILE A 258 -8.53 -24.80 9.07
CA ILE A 258 -9.52 -23.85 8.56
C ILE A 258 -9.24 -22.45 9.14
N VAL A 259 -9.10 -22.34 10.47
CA VAL A 259 -8.88 -21.06 11.16
C VAL A 259 -7.53 -20.42 10.77
N VAL A 260 -6.43 -21.18 10.77
CA VAL A 260 -5.15 -20.63 10.30
C VAL A 260 -5.15 -20.29 8.82
N GLY A 261 -5.93 -21.00 8.00
CA GLY A 261 -6.10 -20.72 6.59
C GLY A 261 -6.80 -19.38 6.33
N MET A 262 -7.83 -19.07 7.11
CA MET A 262 -8.51 -17.77 7.09
C MET A 262 -7.50 -16.64 7.33
N ALA A 263 -6.69 -16.74 8.38
CA ALA A 263 -5.68 -15.73 8.72
C ALA A 263 -4.60 -15.60 7.65
N ALA A 264 -4.10 -16.73 7.13
CA ALA A 264 -3.09 -16.76 6.08
C ALA A 264 -3.54 -16.05 4.81
N SER A 265 -4.78 -16.32 4.37
CA SER A 265 -5.35 -15.73 3.16
C SER A 265 -5.53 -14.23 3.30
N ILE A 266 -6.09 -13.74 4.42
CA ILE A 266 -6.23 -12.31 4.70
C ILE A 266 -4.85 -11.64 4.70
N SER A 267 -3.89 -12.23 5.41
CA SER A 267 -2.54 -11.68 5.55
C SER A 267 -1.82 -11.55 4.21
N GLY A 268 -1.90 -12.59 3.36
CA GLY A 268 -1.27 -12.59 2.04
C GLY A 268 -1.99 -11.68 1.05
N VAL A 269 -3.32 -11.70 0.99
CA VAL A 269 -4.09 -10.92 0.00
C VAL A 269 -4.12 -9.43 0.32
N MET A 270 -4.33 -9.10 1.60
CA MET A 270 -4.52 -7.71 2.06
C MET A 270 -3.20 -7.02 2.38
N HIS A 271 -2.12 -7.79 2.60
CA HIS A 271 -0.89 -7.31 3.26
C HIS A 271 -1.14 -6.82 4.70
N ALA A 272 -2.10 -7.43 5.40
CA ALA A 272 -2.55 -7.03 6.74
C ALA A 272 -2.46 -8.22 7.73
N PRO A 273 -1.24 -8.60 8.17
CA PRO A 273 -1.02 -9.78 8.99
C PRO A 273 -1.65 -9.69 10.38
N LEU A 274 -1.54 -8.56 11.08
CA LEU A 274 -2.13 -8.44 12.42
C LEU A 274 -3.66 -8.52 12.34
N THR A 275 -4.24 -7.89 11.32
CA THR A 275 -5.67 -7.99 11.03
C THR A 275 -6.08 -9.44 10.81
N GLY A 276 -5.36 -10.19 9.96
CA GLY A 276 -5.68 -11.58 9.66
C GLY A 276 -5.64 -12.49 10.90
N ILE A 277 -4.61 -12.31 11.73
CA ILE A 277 -4.41 -13.06 12.98
C ILE A 277 -5.56 -12.80 13.96
N PHE A 278 -5.78 -11.54 14.32
CA PHE A 278 -6.75 -11.18 15.34
C PHE A 278 -8.18 -11.37 14.87
N LEU A 279 -8.48 -11.09 13.60
CA LEU A 279 -9.81 -11.35 13.06
C LEU A 279 -10.15 -12.84 13.17
N SER A 280 -9.26 -13.71 12.67
CA SER A 280 -9.52 -15.15 12.68
C SER A 280 -9.61 -15.68 14.11
N ALA A 281 -8.77 -15.18 15.03
CA ALA A 281 -8.85 -15.55 16.44
C ALA A 281 -10.15 -15.08 17.12
N GLU A 282 -10.62 -13.86 16.84
CA GLU A 282 -11.83 -13.29 17.45
C GLU A 282 -13.10 -13.97 16.92
N ILE A 283 -13.26 -14.07 15.60
CA ILE A 283 -14.49 -14.60 14.99
C ILE A 283 -14.73 -16.08 15.28
N THR A 284 -13.66 -16.85 15.54
CA THR A 284 -13.74 -18.26 15.94
C THR A 284 -13.40 -18.49 17.42
N GLY A 285 -13.15 -17.41 18.16
CA GLY A 285 -12.73 -17.39 19.56
C GLY A 285 -11.54 -18.29 19.93
N SER A 286 -10.63 -18.55 18.97
CA SER A 286 -9.53 -19.49 19.12
C SER A 286 -8.19 -18.80 19.41
N TYR A 287 -8.12 -18.05 20.53
CA TYR A 287 -6.86 -17.45 20.96
C TYR A 287 -5.79 -18.49 21.32
N VAL A 288 -6.17 -19.75 21.51
CA VAL A 288 -5.24 -20.87 21.73
C VAL A 288 -4.35 -21.11 20.50
N LEU A 289 -4.83 -20.78 19.29
CA LEU A 289 -4.09 -20.94 18.02
C LEU A 289 -3.22 -19.72 17.66
N MET A 290 -2.99 -18.79 18.58
CA MET A 290 -2.29 -17.53 18.27
C MET A 290 -0.91 -17.73 17.64
N VAL A 291 -0.13 -18.68 18.16
CA VAL A 291 1.23 -18.97 17.65
C VAL A 291 1.18 -19.53 16.22
N PRO A 292 0.41 -20.60 15.91
CA PRO A 292 0.18 -21.04 14.53
C PRO A 292 -0.33 -19.93 13.62
N LEU A 293 -1.31 -19.13 14.08
CA LEU A 293 -1.86 -18.01 13.32
C LEU A 293 -0.78 -17.02 12.91
N MET A 294 0.09 -16.62 13.84
CA MET A 294 1.20 -15.71 13.60
C MET A 294 2.16 -16.25 12.54
N VAL A 295 2.57 -17.52 12.66
CA VAL A 295 3.55 -18.13 11.76
C VAL A 295 3.01 -18.28 10.34
N VAL A 296 1.83 -18.85 10.18
CA VAL A 296 1.22 -19.07 8.87
C VAL A 296 0.90 -17.73 8.18
N SER A 297 0.39 -16.76 8.93
CA SER A 297 0.10 -15.40 8.44
C SER A 297 1.36 -14.67 7.98
N ALA A 298 2.44 -14.74 8.76
CA ALA A 298 3.72 -14.13 8.41
C ALA A 298 4.30 -14.74 7.13
N ILE A 299 4.32 -16.07 7.01
CA ILE A 299 4.82 -16.75 5.82
C ILE A 299 4.00 -16.35 4.58
N ALA A 300 2.67 -16.39 4.69
CA ALA A 300 1.79 -16.02 3.57
C ALA A 300 1.98 -14.55 3.15
N TYR A 301 2.10 -13.64 4.13
CA TYR A 301 2.42 -12.24 3.90
C TYR A 301 3.75 -12.04 3.18
N PHE A 302 4.85 -12.64 3.67
CA PHE A 302 6.18 -12.46 3.09
C PHE A 302 6.29 -13.04 1.69
N ILE A 303 5.69 -14.21 1.43
CA ILE A 303 5.65 -14.80 0.08
C ILE A 303 4.89 -13.86 -0.87
N ASN A 304 3.69 -13.40 -0.47
CA ASN A 304 2.90 -12.54 -1.32
C ASN A 304 3.59 -11.20 -1.59
N LYS A 305 4.08 -10.53 -0.53
CA LYS A 305 4.77 -9.24 -0.63
C LYS A 305 6.10 -9.33 -1.39
N GLY A 306 6.82 -10.44 -1.25
CA GLY A 306 8.05 -10.69 -2.00
C GLY A 306 7.83 -10.79 -3.51
N ILE A 307 6.69 -11.35 -3.94
CA ILE A 307 6.33 -11.45 -5.36
C ILE A 307 5.56 -10.20 -5.85
N ARG A 308 4.77 -9.59 -4.97
CA ARG A 308 3.89 -8.46 -5.29
C ARG A 308 4.21 -7.27 -4.38
N LYS A 309 4.77 -6.22 -4.97
CA LYS A 309 5.06 -4.96 -4.26
C LYS A 309 3.82 -4.34 -3.59
N TYR A 310 2.66 -4.43 -4.23
CA TYR A 310 1.41 -3.83 -3.77
C TYR A 310 0.33 -4.88 -3.56
N SER A 311 -0.48 -4.71 -2.52
CA SER A 311 -1.67 -5.51 -2.23
C SER A 311 -2.78 -5.22 -3.25
N ILE A 312 -3.86 -6.00 -3.19
CA ILE A 312 -5.02 -5.79 -4.09
C ILE A 312 -5.63 -4.38 -3.92
N TYR A 313 -5.58 -3.81 -2.71
CA TYR A 313 -6.16 -2.50 -2.41
C TYR A 313 -5.22 -1.34 -2.71
N THR A 314 -3.91 -1.54 -2.51
CA THR A 314 -2.94 -0.46 -2.68
C THR A 314 -2.53 -0.31 -4.15
N LYS A 315 -2.51 -1.39 -4.93
CA LYS A 315 -2.09 -1.34 -6.35
C LYS A 315 -2.88 -0.34 -7.22
N PRO A 316 -4.21 -0.26 -7.18
CA PRO A 316 -4.96 0.73 -7.95
C PRO A 316 -4.58 2.18 -7.60
N ILE A 317 -4.29 2.45 -6.32
CA ILE A 317 -3.91 3.77 -5.82
C ILE A 317 -2.50 4.14 -6.32
N ALA A 318 -1.55 3.19 -6.32
CA ALA A 318 -0.23 3.38 -6.91
C ALA A 318 -0.30 3.73 -8.40
N LEU A 319 -1.12 3.00 -9.17
CA LEU A 319 -1.27 3.24 -10.61
C LEU A 319 -1.87 4.61 -10.93
N GLN A 320 -2.62 5.20 -10.00
CA GLN A 320 -3.16 6.57 -10.11
C GLN A 320 -2.18 7.65 -9.64
N GLY A 321 -0.93 7.29 -9.28
CA GLY A 321 0.08 8.22 -8.76
C GLY A 321 -0.13 8.62 -7.30
N GLY A 322 -1.06 7.98 -6.58
CA GLY A 322 -1.43 8.34 -5.20
C GLY A 322 -0.50 7.82 -4.10
N MET A 323 0.45 6.93 -4.43
CA MET A 323 1.31 6.25 -3.44
C MET A 323 2.81 6.54 -3.58
N GLU A 324 3.21 7.68 -4.13
CA GLU A 324 4.62 8.15 -4.07
C GLU A 324 5.12 8.43 -2.62
N VAL A 325 4.34 8.08 -1.59
CA VAL A 325 4.57 8.42 -0.18
C VAL A 325 5.25 7.29 0.60
N ASP A 326 5.26 6.04 0.11
CA ASP A 326 5.34 4.88 1.01
C ASP A 326 6.72 4.22 1.19
N GLU A 327 7.77 4.59 0.44
CA GLU A 327 9.08 3.94 0.64
C GLU A 327 10.11 4.77 1.41
N ASN A 328 9.88 6.07 1.61
CA ASN A 328 10.65 6.94 2.51
C ASN A 328 9.90 8.27 2.63
N GLN A 329 9.54 8.69 3.85
CA GLN A 329 8.99 10.04 4.11
C GLN A 329 9.81 11.12 3.39
N ASP A 330 11.13 10.94 3.39
CA ASP A 330 12.10 11.81 2.73
C ASP A 330 11.85 11.94 1.22
N THR A 331 11.50 10.84 0.54
CA THR A 331 11.25 10.83 -0.91
C THR A 331 9.97 11.60 -1.25
N GLY A 332 8.92 11.41 -0.46
CA GLY A 332 7.65 12.12 -0.65
C GLY A 332 7.72 13.62 -0.31
N ILE A 333 8.64 14.03 0.56
CA ILE A 333 8.86 15.45 0.85
C ILE A 333 9.70 16.09 -0.25
N LEU A 334 10.76 15.42 -0.71
CA LEU A 334 11.61 15.93 -1.79
C LEU A 334 10.83 16.10 -3.10
N SER A 335 9.89 15.21 -3.42
CA SER A 335 9.05 15.34 -4.62
C SER A 335 8.15 16.59 -4.62
N ARG A 336 7.83 17.14 -3.44
CA ARG A 336 7.03 18.38 -3.30
C ARG A 336 7.85 19.65 -3.51
N ILE A 337 9.18 19.58 -3.42
CA ILE A 337 10.07 20.72 -3.58
C ILE A 337 10.33 20.93 -5.07
N LYS A 338 9.79 22.00 -5.64
CA LYS A 338 10.07 22.39 -7.03
C LYS A 338 11.33 23.25 -7.09
N LEU A 339 12.27 22.90 -7.95
CA LEU A 339 13.55 23.60 -8.14
C LEU A 339 13.37 25.11 -8.34
N ARG A 340 12.37 25.51 -9.13
CA ARG A 340 12.03 26.92 -9.40
C ARG A 340 11.74 27.79 -8.16
N HIS A 341 11.35 27.20 -7.03
CA HIS A 341 11.05 27.93 -5.79
C HIS A 341 12.20 27.90 -4.78
N VAL A 342 13.24 27.11 -5.05
CA VAL A 342 14.41 26.94 -4.16
C VAL A 342 15.67 27.53 -4.78
N MET A 343 15.65 27.83 -6.08
CA MET A 343 16.76 28.48 -6.75
C MET A 343 16.91 29.94 -6.33
N ASP A 344 18.16 30.33 -6.12
CA ASP A 344 18.60 31.68 -5.85
C ASP A 344 18.98 32.37 -7.18
N LYS A 345 18.59 33.64 -7.34
CA LYS A 345 18.79 34.43 -8.58
C LYS A 345 19.67 35.66 -8.37
N ASP A 346 20.01 35.96 -7.14
CA ASP A 346 20.82 37.07 -6.66
C ASP A 346 22.32 36.76 -6.79
N PHE A 347 22.75 36.43 -8.00
CA PHE A 347 24.16 36.25 -8.34
C PHE A 347 24.59 37.32 -9.33
N VAL A 348 25.75 37.92 -9.07
CA VAL A 348 26.39 38.85 -10.00
C VAL A 348 26.80 38.07 -11.25
N VAL A 349 26.20 38.40 -12.39
CA VAL A 349 26.53 37.77 -13.67
C VAL A 349 27.74 38.45 -14.30
N LEU A 350 28.72 37.66 -14.71
CA LEU A 350 29.94 38.12 -15.37
C LEU A 350 29.92 37.76 -16.87
N HIS A 351 30.58 38.55 -17.70
CA HIS A 351 30.75 38.27 -19.13
C HIS A 351 32.20 37.85 -19.45
N PRO A 352 32.43 37.04 -20.50
CA PRO A 352 33.77 36.61 -20.89
C PRO A 352 34.75 37.76 -21.17
N ASP A 353 34.24 38.85 -21.71
CA ASP A 353 35.01 40.04 -22.08
C ASP A 353 35.19 41.03 -20.91
N ASP A 354 34.59 40.76 -19.75
CA ASP A 354 34.83 41.55 -18.55
C ASP A 354 36.25 41.31 -18.04
N THR A 355 36.78 42.26 -17.27
CA THR A 355 38.04 42.12 -16.55
C THR A 355 37.80 42.18 -15.04
N PRO A 356 38.61 41.48 -14.22
CA PRO A 356 38.50 41.56 -12.76
C PRO A 356 38.51 43.01 -12.26
N GLU A 357 39.34 43.87 -12.86
CA GLU A 357 39.43 45.28 -12.48
C GLU A 357 38.13 46.05 -12.70
N LYS A 358 37.48 45.86 -13.85
CA LYS A 358 36.24 46.56 -14.20
C LYS A 358 35.06 46.12 -13.31
N ARG A 359 35.11 44.88 -12.82
CA ARG A 359 34.08 44.29 -11.94
C ARG A 359 34.51 44.29 -10.47
N ARG A 360 35.56 45.01 -10.11
CA ARG A 360 36.17 44.99 -8.76
C ARG A 360 35.15 45.29 -7.67
N GLU A 361 34.31 46.31 -7.83
CA GLU A 361 33.29 46.66 -6.84
C GLU A 361 32.27 45.54 -6.65
N ASP A 362 31.81 44.92 -7.74
CA ASP A 362 30.86 43.80 -7.71
C ASP A 362 31.46 42.56 -7.06
N ILE A 363 32.75 42.31 -7.24
CA ILE A 363 33.46 41.16 -6.68
C ILE A 363 33.67 41.34 -5.17
N ILE A 364 34.15 42.52 -4.74
CA ILE A 364 34.49 42.79 -3.33
C ILE A 364 33.24 42.86 -2.45
N HIS A 365 32.12 43.39 -2.97
CA HIS A 365 30.87 43.53 -2.21
C HIS A 365 29.92 42.33 -2.37
N SER A 366 30.33 41.27 -3.05
CA SER A 366 29.51 40.07 -3.22
C SER A 366 29.62 39.15 -2.00
N ASP A 367 28.48 38.80 -1.41
CA ASP A 367 28.37 37.76 -0.38
C ASP A 367 28.46 36.33 -0.96
N ARG A 368 28.55 36.20 -2.29
CA ARG A 368 28.57 34.92 -3.00
C ARG A 368 30.00 34.52 -3.35
N THR A 369 30.30 33.23 -3.18
CA THR A 369 31.63 32.63 -3.45
C THR A 369 31.79 32.14 -4.90
N VAL A 370 30.71 32.12 -5.68
CA VAL A 370 30.69 31.62 -7.06
C VAL A 370 29.95 32.60 -7.96
N PHE A 371 30.52 32.87 -9.13
CA PHE A 371 30.01 33.78 -10.14
C PHE A 371 29.73 33.04 -11.44
N PRO A 372 28.52 33.15 -12.02
CA PRO A 372 28.20 32.61 -13.34
C PRO A 372 28.80 33.50 -14.44
N VAL A 373 29.43 32.86 -15.43
CA VAL A 373 29.92 33.53 -16.64
C VAL A 373 28.99 33.19 -17.80
N VAL A 374 28.43 34.23 -18.42
CA VAL A 374 27.33 34.10 -19.38
C VAL A 374 27.68 34.79 -20.70
N SER A 375 27.38 34.15 -21.83
CA SER A 375 27.55 34.74 -23.16
C SER A 375 26.60 35.93 -23.39
N GLY A 376 26.86 36.74 -24.42
CA GLY A 376 25.94 37.81 -24.83
C GLY A 376 24.51 37.34 -25.17
N ALA A 377 24.33 36.03 -25.47
CA ALA A 377 23.02 35.42 -25.72
C ALA A 377 22.34 34.84 -24.45
N GLY A 378 22.91 35.06 -23.26
CA GLY A 378 22.35 34.55 -22.00
C GLY A 378 22.69 33.09 -21.68
N LYS A 379 23.50 32.41 -22.51
CA LYS A 379 23.92 31.02 -22.26
C LYS A 379 25.04 30.92 -21.24
N LEU A 380 24.93 29.95 -20.33
CA LEU A 380 25.96 29.66 -19.33
C LEU A 380 27.22 29.11 -20.03
N ILE A 381 28.35 29.79 -19.84
CA ILE A 381 29.66 29.37 -20.35
C ILE A 381 30.41 28.62 -19.25
N GLY A 382 30.38 29.14 -18.02
CA GLY A 382 31.06 28.50 -16.90
C GLY A 382 30.86 29.23 -15.57
N THR A 383 31.72 28.92 -14.61
CA THR A 383 31.72 29.55 -13.28
C THR A 383 33.12 29.96 -12.86
N LEU A 384 33.19 31.01 -12.04
CA LEU A 384 34.41 31.47 -11.38
C LEU A 384 34.21 31.47 -9.87
N SER A 385 35.22 31.06 -9.11
CA SER A 385 35.22 31.24 -7.66
C SER A 385 35.73 32.63 -7.30
N ILE A 386 35.30 33.14 -6.13
CA ILE A 386 35.80 34.41 -5.60
C ILE A 386 37.31 34.37 -5.37
N ASP A 387 37.86 33.21 -4.98
CA ASP A 387 39.30 33.05 -4.72
C ASP A 387 40.13 33.35 -5.96
N VAL A 388 39.74 32.81 -7.13
CA VAL A 388 40.42 33.05 -8.42
C VAL A 388 40.34 34.51 -8.82
N LEU A 389 39.20 35.17 -8.55
CA LEU A 389 38.99 36.58 -8.86
C LEU A 389 39.82 37.49 -7.95
N LEU A 390 39.92 37.17 -6.65
CA LEU A 390 40.72 37.92 -5.69
C LEU A 390 42.22 37.73 -5.92
N GLU A 391 42.66 36.51 -6.25
CA GLU A 391 44.04 36.21 -6.63
C GLU A 391 44.44 37.03 -7.86
N ALA A 392 43.59 37.08 -8.90
CA ALA A 392 43.82 37.89 -10.09
C ALA A 392 43.89 39.40 -9.81
N LEU A 393 43.21 39.89 -8.78
CA LEU A 393 43.21 41.31 -8.36
C LEU A 393 44.42 41.68 -7.49
N LEU A 394 44.93 40.74 -6.69
CA LEU A 394 45.93 41.01 -5.65
C LEU A 394 47.37 40.62 -6.06
N GLU A 395 47.55 39.60 -6.91
CA GLU A 395 48.87 39.10 -7.27
C GLU A 395 49.60 39.93 -8.34
N ASN A 396 50.93 39.99 -8.24
CA ASN A 396 51.86 40.56 -9.23
C ASN A 396 51.51 41.98 -9.71
N GLY A 397 51.02 42.85 -8.81
CA GLY A 397 50.73 44.25 -9.14
C GLY A 397 49.56 44.46 -10.10
N GLY A 398 48.64 43.49 -10.22
CA GLY A 398 47.42 43.62 -11.02
C GLY A 398 47.57 43.30 -12.51
N ILE A 399 48.66 42.64 -12.94
CA ILE A 399 48.86 42.24 -14.35
C ILE A 399 47.72 41.34 -14.85
N HIS A 400 47.19 40.47 -13.98
CA HIS A 400 46.07 39.58 -14.28
C HIS A 400 44.69 40.27 -14.16
N ALA A 401 44.61 41.42 -13.48
CA ALA A 401 43.37 42.17 -13.28
C ALA A 401 42.81 42.79 -14.58
N HIS A 402 43.66 42.95 -15.61
CA HIS A 402 43.29 43.48 -16.92
C HIS A 402 43.07 42.41 -18.00
N ARG A 403 43.25 41.12 -17.67
CA ARG A 403 42.99 40.03 -18.62
C ARG A 403 41.49 39.72 -18.68
N PRO A 404 40.99 39.26 -19.85
CA PRO A 404 39.59 38.89 -19.98
C PRO A 404 39.25 37.70 -19.10
N LEU A 405 38.07 37.72 -18.48
CA LEU A 405 37.60 36.63 -17.62
C LEU A 405 37.54 35.29 -18.34
N SER A 406 37.43 35.27 -19.67
CA SER A 406 37.52 34.08 -20.52
C SER A 406 38.73 33.18 -20.23
N GLU A 407 39.87 33.75 -19.81
CA GLU A 407 41.09 33.01 -19.49
C GLU A 407 41.00 32.23 -18.17
N PHE A 408 40.10 32.64 -17.27
CA PHE A 408 39.97 32.08 -15.93
C PHE A 408 38.75 31.15 -15.79
N VAL A 409 37.80 31.19 -16.73
CA VAL A 409 36.51 30.49 -16.62
C VAL A 409 36.72 28.99 -16.50
N GLN A 410 36.14 28.39 -15.45
CA GLN A 410 36.00 26.95 -15.38
C GLN A 410 34.75 26.52 -16.14
N PRO A 411 34.88 25.73 -17.24
CA PRO A 411 33.73 25.26 -17.99
C PRO A 411 32.86 24.37 -17.11
N VAL A 412 31.57 24.69 -17.03
CA VAL A 412 30.62 23.89 -16.25
C VAL A 412 30.15 22.73 -17.09
N THR A 413 30.69 21.54 -16.83
CA THR A 413 30.17 20.28 -17.37
C THR A 413 28.95 19.78 -16.61
N ASN A 414 28.73 20.28 -15.40
CA ASN A 414 27.73 19.78 -14.47
C ASN A 414 26.72 20.87 -14.08
N PHE A 415 25.59 20.90 -14.76
CA PHE A 415 24.46 21.79 -14.48
C PHE A 415 23.15 20.99 -14.36
N THR A 416 22.12 21.60 -13.80
CA THR A 416 20.78 21.01 -13.68
C THR A 416 19.77 21.78 -14.51
N ARG A 417 18.70 21.12 -14.94
CA ARG A 417 17.62 21.75 -15.70
C ARG A 417 16.49 22.14 -14.76
N ILE A 418 15.78 23.22 -15.08
CA ILE A 418 14.69 23.75 -14.24
C ILE A 418 13.57 22.73 -13.91
N ASN A 419 13.35 21.75 -14.78
CA ASN A 419 12.30 20.73 -14.63
C ASN A 419 12.81 19.40 -14.05
N THR A 420 14.09 19.31 -13.67
CA THR A 420 14.65 18.10 -13.07
C THR A 420 14.03 17.87 -11.67
N PRO A 421 13.55 16.65 -11.35
CA PRO A 421 13.05 16.32 -10.02
C PRO A 421 14.09 16.57 -8.93
N MET A 422 13.67 17.10 -7.77
CA MET A 422 14.60 17.47 -6.69
C MET A 422 15.45 16.29 -6.19
N ARG A 423 14.91 15.07 -6.24
CA ARG A 423 15.65 13.85 -5.90
C ARG A 423 16.87 13.66 -6.82
N GLU A 424 16.69 13.83 -8.12
CA GLU A 424 17.78 13.74 -9.09
C GLU A 424 18.78 14.87 -8.92
N VAL A 425 18.31 16.09 -8.60
CA VAL A 425 19.19 17.22 -8.27
C VAL A 425 20.08 16.89 -7.08
N MET A 426 19.52 16.36 -5.98
CA MET A 426 20.31 15.96 -4.81
C MET A 426 21.29 14.83 -5.14
N GLN A 427 20.87 13.81 -5.89
CA GLN A 427 21.76 12.73 -6.33
C GLN A 427 22.91 13.24 -7.19
N HIS A 428 22.66 14.22 -8.06
CA HIS A 428 23.69 14.88 -8.85
C HIS A 428 24.67 15.65 -7.94
N MET A 429 24.17 16.39 -6.95
CA MET A 429 25.01 17.12 -5.99
C MET A 429 25.89 16.17 -5.17
N ASP A 430 25.33 15.06 -4.70
CA ASP A 430 26.05 14.06 -3.89
C ASP A 430 27.10 13.31 -4.73
N LYS A 431 26.74 12.89 -5.96
CA LYS A 431 27.67 12.19 -6.86
C LYS A 431 28.84 13.05 -7.30
N LEU A 432 28.62 14.36 -7.43
CA LEU A 432 29.64 15.31 -7.86
C LEU A 432 30.39 15.94 -6.68
N GLU A 433 30.02 15.61 -5.44
CA GLU A 433 30.53 16.23 -4.22
C GLU A 433 30.47 17.78 -4.26
N ARG A 434 29.39 18.32 -4.85
CA ARG A 434 29.19 19.77 -5.02
C ARG A 434 28.02 20.28 -4.19
N HIS A 435 28.25 21.37 -3.46
CA HIS A 435 27.25 22.04 -2.64
C HIS A 435 26.39 23.06 -3.39
N ILE A 436 26.80 23.45 -4.60
CA ILE A 436 26.11 24.42 -5.45
C ILE A 436 26.12 23.95 -6.91
N LEU A 437 24.97 24.06 -7.59
CA LEU A 437 24.83 23.72 -9.01
C LEU A 437 24.11 24.84 -9.77
N PRO A 438 24.58 25.22 -10.96
CA PRO A 438 23.86 26.15 -11.81
C PRO A 438 22.62 25.47 -12.42
N VAL A 439 21.58 26.28 -12.59
CA VAL A 439 20.29 25.89 -13.16
C VAL A 439 20.14 26.55 -14.52
N THR A 440 19.77 25.76 -15.52
CA THR A 440 19.54 26.22 -16.90
C THR A 440 18.14 25.88 -17.40
N ASP A 441 17.70 26.59 -18.43
CA ASP A 441 16.52 26.21 -19.22
C ASP A 441 16.83 25.11 -20.24
N LEU A 442 15.87 24.78 -21.12
CA LEU A 442 16.06 23.80 -22.19
C LEU A 442 17.01 24.27 -23.30
N GLU A 443 17.22 25.58 -23.44
CA GLU A 443 18.05 26.22 -24.46
C GLU A 443 19.49 26.49 -23.97
N GLY A 444 19.77 26.19 -22.70
CA GLY A 444 21.07 26.41 -22.05
C GLY A 444 21.25 27.82 -21.47
N LYS A 445 20.19 28.62 -21.34
CA LYS A 445 20.24 29.92 -20.67
C LYS A 445 20.37 29.75 -19.16
N TYR A 446 21.23 30.56 -18.56
CA TYR A 446 21.41 30.59 -17.12
C TYR A 446 20.18 31.19 -16.42
N LEU A 447 19.69 30.52 -15.37
CA LEU A 447 18.51 30.98 -14.63
C LEU A 447 18.80 31.29 -13.14
N GLY A 448 19.88 30.76 -12.57
CA GLY A 448 20.22 30.88 -11.16
C GLY A 448 21.08 29.71 -10.65
N PHE A 449 21.34 29.65 -9.35
CA PHE A 449 21.95 28.50 -8.70
C PHE A 449 20.99 27.84 -7.71
N VAL A 450 21.24 26.57 -7.44
CA VAL A 450 20.63 25.85 -6.32
C VAL A 450 21.74 25.40 -5.37
N THR A 451 21.54 25.65 -4.07
CA THR A 451 22.45 25.21 -3.01
C THR A 451 21.85 24.09 -2.20
N LYS A 452 22.72 23.21 -1.68
CA LYS A 452 22.32 22.10 -0.81
C LYS A 452 21.63 22.62 0.46
N ASP A 453 22.06 23.77 0.97
CA ASP A 453 21.47 24.44 2.13
C ASP A 453 20.07 24.99 1.88
N ALA A 454 19.80 25.55 0.69
CA ALA A 454 18.46 26.00 0.33
C ALA A 454 17.47 24.83 0.22
N ILE A 455 17.94 23.70 -0.34
CA ILE A 455 17.17 22.45 -0.38
C ILE A 455 16.90 21.94 1.03
N PHE A 456 17.92 21.83 1.89
CA PHE A 456 17.77 21.33 3.26
C PHE A 456 16.91 22.24 4.14
N THR A 457 17.02 23.56 3.98
CA THR A 457 16.17 24.51 4.71
C THR A 457 14.70 24.35 4.32
N ASN A 458 14.41 24.23 3.02
CA ASN A 458 13.04 23.97 2.56
C ASN A 458 12.54 22.60 3.01
N TYR A 459 13.39 21.58 2.93
CA TYR A 459 13.12 20.24 3.43
C TYR A 459 12.79 20.24 4.92
N ARG A 460 13.61 20.88 5.75
CA ARG A 460 13.37 21.05 7.20
C ARG A 460 12.09 21.83 7.49
N ARG A 461 11.79 22.88 6.72
CA ARG A 461 10.54 23.65 6.84
C ARG A 461 9.31 22.81 6.49
N LEU A 462 9.41 21.94 5.49
CA LEU A 462 8.34 21.00 5.14
C LEU A 462 8.21 19.87 6.16
N LEU A 463 9.32 19.37 6.69
CA LEU A 463 9.34 18.41 7.79
C LEU A 463 8.75 18.98 9.08
N SER A 464 9.07 20.23 9.44
CA SER A 464 8.55 20.86 10.66
C SER A 464 7.08 21.23 10.55
N ARG A 465 6.64 21.68 9.36
CA ARG A 465 5.19 21.78 9.05
C ARG A 465 4.53 20.42 9.07
N GLY A 466 5.21 19.40 8.56
CA GLY A 466 4.86 17.99 8.71
C GLY A 466 4.62 17.67 10.18
N LYS A 467 5.61 17.89 11.05
CA LYS A 467 5.56 17.63 12.50
C LYS A 467 4.50 18.42 13.26
N ASN A 468 4.20 19.65 12.87
CA ASN A 468 3.13 20.47 13.48
C ASN A 468 1.73 20.18 12.89
N SER A 469 1.66 19.42 11.79
CA SER A 469 0.44 18.86 11.21
C SER A 469 0.27 17.36 11.47
N LEU A 470 1.33 16.72 11.96
CA LEU A 470 1.44 15.36 12.51
C LEU A 470 1.19 15.37 14.00
#